data_AF-A0A3S0K4I7-F1
#
_entry.id   AF-A0A3S0K4I7-F1
#
_cell.length_a   1.000
_cell.length_b   1.000
_cell.length_c   1.000
_cell.angle_alpha   90.00
_cell.angle_beta   90.00
_cell.angle_gamma   90.00
#
_symmetry.space_group_name_H-M   'P 1'
#
loop_
_entity.id
_entity.type
_entity.pdbx_description
1 polymer ?
#
loop_
_entity_poly.entity_id
_entity_poly.type
_entity_poly.pdbx_seq_one_letter_code
_entity_poly.pdbx_strand_id
1 'polypeptide(L)'
;MIQNFEYFMLPLLKIISKHQRIFLKDAIVLIKQQEKYTDEDLSQTIKSGASVIDNRIAWAKTYLKGAGLIEQPSRGSQINISSEGLSLLNQQIECIDKKFLYLKCSKYREWIEAFNSKAKSNEIEVQSNAESKTETPEEELTKAYDSMKSTTCRDLLDILYSVDPYKFEKIILDLLVRMGYGKAIETKRSNDEGIDGIINKDVLGLEKIYIQVKRYNKHNKISRPTLQGFVGSIHNKDSKGLFITTSNFTPEAVEYAKQANLVIINGIQLTELMFDYDFGVQTRTTLNIKHIDDDFFNDE
;
A
#
# COMPACT_ATOMS: atom_id res chain seq x y z
N MET A 1 -12.46 5.63 12.66
CA MET A 1 -11.27 4.76 12.59
C MET A 1 -11.69 3.31 12.79
N ILE A 2 -11.44 2.49 11.78
CA ILE A 2 -11.80 1.06 11.79
C ILE A 2 -10.94 0.33 12.84
N GLN A 3 -11.58 -0.42 13.73
CA GLN A 3 -10.92 -1.22 14.76
C GLN A 3 -10.19 -2.43 14.15
N ASN A 4 -9.29 -3.05 14.91
CA ASN A 4 -8.52 -4.21 14.45
C ASN A 4 -9.41 -5.45 14.22
N PHE A 5 -8.86 -6.51 13.62
CA PHE A 5 -9.63 -7.73 13.35
C PHE A 5 -10.02 -8.51 14.63
N GLU A 6 -9.22 -8.41 15.70
CA GLU A 6 -9.50 -9.07 16.98
C GLU A 6 -10.75 -8.48 17.64
N TYR A 7 -10.93 -7.16 17.56
CA TYR A 7 -12.11 -6.45 18.02
C TYR A 7 -13.39 -7.04 17.40
N PHE A 8 -13.37 -7.38 16.12
CA PHE A 8 -14.54 -7.92 15.42
C PHE A 8 -14.88 -9.37 15.80
N MET A 9 -14.03 -10.10 16.53
CA MET A 9 -14.33 -11.48 16.94
C MET A 9 -15.57 -11.56 17.83
N LEU A 10 -15.69 -10.69 18.84
CA LEU A 10 -16.84 -10.72 19.75
C LEU A 10 -18.15 -10.23 19.10
N PRO A 11 -18.20 -9.07 18.40
CA PRO A 11 -19.38 -8.63 17.66
C PRO A 11 -19.86 -9.66 16.64
N LEU A 12 -18.92 -10.27 15.89
CA LEU A 12 -19.25 -11.31 14.92
C LEU A 12 -19.87 -12.54 15.61
N LEU A 13 -19.26 -13.02 16.70
CA LEU A 13 -19.80 -14.16 17.46
C LEU A 13 -21.20 -13.88 18.02
N LYS A 14 -21.45 -12.66 18.54
CA LYS A 14 -22.77 -12.24 19.03
C LYS A 14 -23.83 -12.21 17.93
N ILE A 15 -23.49 -11.71 16.73
CA ILE A 15 -24.41 -11.69 15.58
C ILE A 15 -24.73 -13.11 15.14
N ILE A 16 -23.73 -13.98 15.01
CA ILE A 16 -23.96 -15.38 14.64
C ILE A 16 -24.84 -16.07 15.70
N SER A 17 -24.61 -15.81 17.00
CA SER A 17 -25.45 -16.35 18.07
C SER A 17 -26.92 -15.91 17.98
N LYS A 18 -27.18 -14.64 17.64
CA LYS A 18 -28.53 -14.10 17.53
C LYS A 18 -29.31 -14.72 16.36
N HIS A 19 -28.64 -14.94 15.24
CA HIS A 19 -29.27 -15.44 14.02
C HIS A 19 -29.22 -16.96 13.87
N GLN A 20 -28.46 -17.66 14.72
CA GLN A 20 -28.15 -19.10 14.70
C GLN A 20 -27.41 -19.58 13.44
N ARG A 21 -27.78 -19.09 12.25
CA ARG A 21 -27.16 -19.32 10.94
C ARG A 21 -27.16 -18.02 10.13
N ILE A 22 -26.02 -17.59 9.59
CA ILE A 22 -25.92 -16.34 8.81
C ILE A 22 -24.80 -16.39 7.76
N PHE A 23 -24.99 -15.77 6.60
CA PHE A 23 -23.88 -15.59 5.65
C PHE A 23 -22.91 -14.51 6.14
N LEU A 24 -21.62 -14.67 5.86
CA LEU A 24 -20.60 -13.67 6.26
C LEU A 24 -20.92 -12.27 5.72
N LYS A 25 -21.38 -12.17 4.47
CA LYS A 25 -21.77 -10.90 3.84
C LYS A 25 -22.87 -10.18 4.63
N ASP A 26 -23.87 -10.92 5.12
CA ASP A 26 -24.99 -10.35 5.87
C ASP A 26 -24.54 -9.95 7.29
N ALA A 27 -23.67 -10.77 7.91
CA ALA A 27 -23.07 -10.45 9.20
C ALA A 27 -22.21 -9.16 9.14
N ILE A 28 -21.43 -8.97 8.06
CA ILE A 28 -20.66 -7.74 7.82
C ILE A 28 -21.58 -6.53 7.76
N VAL A 29 -22.69 -6.61 7.02
CA VAL A 29 -23.67 -5.51 6.94
C VAL A 29 -24.25 -5.18 8.32
N LEU A 30 -24.60 -6.19 9.11
CA LEU A 30 -25.12 -5.98 10.47
C LEU A 30 -24.08 -5.36 11.42
N ILE A 31 -22.80 -5.77 11.33
CA ILE A 31 -21.71 -5.15 12.11
C ILE A 31 -21.55 -3.69 11.72
N LYS A 32 -21.53 -3.38 10.42
CA LYS A 32 -21.43 -2.00 9.90
C LYS A 32 -22.62 -1.12 10.31
N GLN A 33 -23.79 -1.70 10.56
CA GLN A 33 -24.96 -0.96 11.03
C GLN A 33 -24.95 -0.71 12.54
N GLN A 34 -24.37 -1.62 13.32
CA GLN A 34 -24.25 -1.49 14.77
C GLN A 34 -23.19 -0.45 15.15
N GLU A 35 -22.08 -0.46 14.42
CA GLU A 35 -20.96 0.46 14.59
C GLU A 35 -21.18 1.68 13.68
N LYS A 36 -21.33 2.88 14.24
CA LYS A 36 -21.62 4.12 13.48
C LYS A 36 -20.40 4.60 12.67
N TYR A 37 -19.97 3.85 11.65
CA TYR A 37 -18.85 4.23 10.79
C TYR A 37 -19.20 5.41 9.86
N THR A 38 -18.20 6.24 9.57
CA THR A 38 -18.32 7.32 8.58
C THR A 38 -18.12 6.79 7.17
N ASP A 39 -18.54 7.55 6.15
CA ASP A 39 -18.30 7.21 4.74
C ASP A 39 -16.79 7.11 4.42
N GLU A 40 -15.95 7.89 5.12
CA GLU A 40 -14.50 7.81 5.03
C GLU A 40 -13.95 6.49 5.59
N ASP A 41 -14.49 5.98 6.70
CA ASP A 41 -14.12 4.67 7.23
C ASP A 41 -14.55 3.54 6.26
N LEU A 42 -15.75 3.63 5.68
CA LEU A 42 -16.27 2.58 4.78
C LEU A 42 -15.59 2.53 3.41
N SER A 43 -14.97 3.63 2.98
CA SER A 43 -14.24 3.73 1.70
C SER A 43 -12.77 3.31 1.76
N GLN A 44 -12.25 2.97 2.95
CA GLN A 44 -10.87 2.49 3.08
C GLN A 44 -10.70 1.13 2.41
N THR A 45 -9.68 1.03 1.56
CA THR A 45 -9.31 -0.20 0.86
C THR A 45 -7.87 -0.60 1.17
N ILE A 46 -7.62 -1.91 1.17
CA ILE A 46 -6.25 -2.43 1.12
C ILE A 46 -5.72 -2.35 -0.32
N LYS A 47 -4.42 -2.59 -0.53
CA LYS A 47 -3.77 -2.46 -1.85
C LYS A 47 -4.35 -3.37 -2.94
N SER A 48 -5.02 -4.47 -2.56
CA SER A 48 -5.75 -5.33 -3.48
C SER A 48 -7.12 -4.76 -3.92
N GLY A 49 -7.51 -3.60 -3.40
CA GLY A 49 -8.80 -2.95 -3.68
C GLY A 49 -9.95 -3.44 -2.79
N ALA A 50 -9.73 -4.46 -1.95
CA ALA A 50 -10.75 -4.95 -1.03
C ALA A 50 -10.98 -3.97 0.15
N SER A 51 -12.20 -3.96 0.70
CA SER A 51 -12.53 -3.12 1.86
C SER A 51 -11.77 -3.58 3.12
N VAL A 52 -11.18 -2.63 3.85
CA VAL A 52 -10.41 -2.91 5.08
C VAL A 52 -11.28 -3.60 6.13
N ILE A 53 -12.50 -3.11 6.36
CA ILE A 53 -13.41 -3.67 7.37
C ILE A 53 -13.87 -5.08 6.99
N ASP A 54 -14.16 -5.33 5.71
CA ASP A 54 -14.59 -6.65 5.25
C ASP A 54 -13.47 -7.67 5.42
N ASN A 55 -12.23 -7.28 5.08
CA ASN A 55 -11.05 -8.13 5.29
C ASN A 55 -10.86 -8.45 6.78
N ARG A 56 -10.95 -7.46 7.66
CA ARG A 56 -10.81 -7.66 9.11
C ARG A 56 -11.90 -8.57 9.70
N ILE A 57 -13.16 -8.41 9.28
CA ILE A 57 -14.23 -9.31 9.71
C ILE A 57 -14.03 -10.73 9.16
N ALA A 58 -13.54 -10.87 7.92
CA ALA A 58 -13.20 -12.17 7.34
C ALA A 58 -12.07 -12.88 8.11
N TRP A 59 -11.07 -12.14 8.58
CA TRP A 59 -10.03 -12.65 9.49
C TRP A 59 -10.60 -13.03 10.86
N ALA A 60 -11.46 -12.20 11.45
CA ALA A 60 -12.15 -12.54 12.70
C ALA A 60 -12.89 -13.88 12.59
N LYS A 61 -13.64 -14.09 11.50
CA LYS A 61 -14.27 -15.38 11.18
C LYS A 61 -13.26 -16.52 11.13
N THR A 62 -12.14 -16.34 10.44
CA THR A 62 -11.10 -17.38 10.28
C THR A 62 -10.57 -17.83 11.64
N TYR A 63 -10.27 -16.89 12.54
CA TYR A 63 -9.79 -17.18 13.89
C TYR A 63 -10.87 -17.81 14.77
N LEU A 64 -12.12 -17.33 14.74
CA LEU A 64 -13.22 -17.95 15.47
C LEU A 64 -13.49 -19.40 15.02
N LYS A 65 -13.38 -19.66 13.70
CA LYS A 65 -13.51 -21.01 13.13
C LYS A 65 -12.34 -21.89 13.57
N GLY A 66 -11.11 -21.39 13.49
CA GLY A 66 -9.92 -22.10 14.00
C GLY A 66 -9.98 -22.39 15.49
N ALA A 67 -10.59 -21.50 16.28
CA ALA A 67 -10.85 -21.72 17.71
C ALA A 67 -12.01 -22.68 18.00
N GLY A 68 -12.74 -23.14 16.97
CA GLY A 68 -13.91 -23.98 17.10
C GLY A 68 -15.12 -23.30 17.73
N LEU A 69 -15.17 -21.97 17.75
CA LEU A 69 -16.29 -21.18 18.30
C LEU A 69 -17.43 -21.04 17.30
N ILE A 70 -17.14 -21.15 16.02
CA ILE A 70 -18.13 -21.15 14.94
C ILE A 70 -17.87 -22.31 13.98
N GLU A 71 -18.92 -22.74 13.31
CA GLU A 71 -18.90 -23.79 12.31
C GLU A 71 -19.36 -23.23 10.96
N GLN A 72 -18.77 -23.75 9.89
CA GLN A 72 -19.20 -23.43 8.53
C GLN A 72 -19.27 -24.77 7.77
N PRO A 73 -20.48 -25.32 7.54
CA PRO A 73 -20.67 -26.65 6.94
C PRO A 73 -19.95 -26.83 5.59
N SER A 74 -20.02 -25.82 4.71
CA SER A 74 -19.29 -25.79 3.44
C SER A 74 -18.82 -24.37 3.11
N ARG A 75 -17.87 -24.23 2.20
CA ARG A 75 -17.41 -22.90 1.79
C ARG A 75 -18.57 -22.11 1.15
N GLY A 76 -18.64 -20.81 1.37
CA GLY A 76 -19.78 -19.99 0.94
C GLY A 76 -21.10 -20.23 1.70
N SER A 77 -21.21 -21.30 2.51
CA SER A 77 -22.41 -21.57 3.29
C SER A 77 -22.59 -20.61 4.45
N GLN A 78 -23.80 -20.63 5.02
CA GLN A 78 -24.09 -20.00 6.30
C GLN A 78 -23.12 -20.48 7.39
N ILE A 79 -22.76 -19.56 8.26
CA ILE A 79 -21.94 -19.75 9.44
C ILE A 79 -22.89 -19.96 10.63
N ASN A 80 -22.61 -20.96 11.45
CA ASN A 80 -23.39 -21.32 12.62
C ASN A 80 -22.54 -21.16 13.89
N ILE A 81 -23.17 -20.88 15.02
CA ILE A 81 -22.49 -20.88 16.32
C ILE A 81 -22.30 -22.33 16.80
N SER A 82 -21.11 -22.65 17.32
CA SER A 82 -20.85 -23.96 17.96
C SER A 82 -21.39 -23.99 19.40
N SER A 83 -21.42 -25.18 20.01
CA SER A 83 -21.77 -25.31 21.43
C SER A 83 -20.75 -24.61 22.34
N GLU A 84 -19.46 -24.65 21.99
CA GLU A 84 -18.40 -23.94 22.70
C GLU A 84 -18.55 -22.41 22.58
N GLY A 85 -18.89 -21.91 21.39
CA GLY A 85 -19.16 -20.49 21.14
C GLY A 85 -20.35 -19.97 21.96
N LEU A 86 -21.42 -20.75 22.04
CA LEU A 86 -22.59 -20.45 22.87
C LEU A 86 -22.24 -20.43 24.37
N SER A 87 -21.51 -21.44 24.83
CA SER A 87 -21.04 -21.52 26.23
C SER A 87 -20.17 -20.30 26.59
N LEU A 88 -19.31 -19.87 25.67
CA LEU A 88 -18.44 -18.72 25.85
C LEU A 88 -19.24 -17.41 26.01
N LEU A 89 -20.27 -17.19 25.20
CA LEU A 89 -21.10 -15.98 25.29
C LEU A 89 -21.90 -15.90 26.59
N ASN A 90 -22.24 -17.05 27.19
CA ASN A 90 -22.93 -17.10 28.48
C ASN A 90 -22.04 -16.67 29.66
N GLN A 91 -20.71 -16.56 29.48
CA GLN A 91 -19.76 -16.19 30.53
C GLN A 91 -19.54 -14.67 30.68
N GLN A 92 -20.35 -13.82 30.02
CA GLN A 92 -20.22 -12.35 30.04
C GLN A 92 -18.80 -11.85 29.73
N ILE A 93 -18.28 -12.23 28.58
CA ILE A 93 -16.96 -11.80 28.09
C ILE A 93 -17.00 -10.38 27.47
N GLU A 94 -15.99 -9.58 27.80
CA GLU A 94 -15.85 -8.20 27.30
C GLU A 94 -15.13 -8.12 25.95
N CYS A 95 -14.16 -9.00 25.70
CA CYS A 95 -13.42 -9.07 24.44
C CYS A 95 -13.01 -10.52 24.10
N ILE A 96 -12.74 -10.76 22.82
CA ILE A 96 -12.10 -11.99 22.33
C ILE A 96 -10.89 -11.54 21.52
N ASP A 97 -9.70 -11.72 22.07
CA ASP A 97 -8.42 -11.43 21.41
C ASP A 97 -7.61 -12.73 21.22
N LYS A 98 -6.48 -12.67 20.49
CA LYS A 98 -5.65 -13.87 20.28
C LYS A 98 -5.18 -14.50 21.60
N LYS A 99 -4.86 -13.67 22.59
CA LYS A 99 -4.40 -14.11 23.92
C LYS A 99 -5.49 -14.88 24.64
N PHE A 100 -6.72 -14.40 24.60
CA PHE A 100 -7.91 -15.03 25.13
C PHE A 100 -8.14 -16.37 24.45
N LEU A 101 -8.15 -16.42 23.11
CA LEU A 101 -8.31 -17.67 22.36
C LEU A 101 -7.24 -18.69 22.73
N TYR A 102 -5.97 -18.26 22.84
CA TYR A 102 -4.87 -19.13 23.25
C TYR A 102 -5.04 -19.71 24.65
N LEU A 103 -5.47 -18.90 25.61
CA LEU A 103 -5.65 -19.34 26.99
C LEU A 103 -6.91 -20.20 27.18
N LYS A 104 -8.01 -19.88 26.50
CA LYS A 104 -9.34 -20.43 26.79
C LYS A 104 -9.81 -21.51 25.81
N CYS A 105 -9.30 -21.55 24.58
CA CYS A 105 -9.77 -22.47 23.55
C CYS A 105 -8.69 -23.50 23.19
N SER A 106 -8.88 -24.78 23.54
CA SER A 106 -7.94 -25.86 23.19
C SER A 106 -7.80 -26.05 21.68
N LYS A 107 -8.93 -26.05 20.95
CA LYS A 107 -8.97 -26.13 19.48
C LYS A 107 -8.16 -25.03 18.81
N TYR A 108 -8.11 -23.83 19.38
CA TYR A 108 -7.29 -22.74 18.86
C TYR A 108 -5.78 -23.04 18.98
N ARG A 109 -5.34 -23.65 20.09
CA ARG A 109 -3.93 -24.06 20.26
C ARG A 109 -3.56 -25.13 19.25
N GLU A 110 -4.41 -26.15 19.10
CA GLU A 110 -4.22 -27.21 18.10
C GLU A 110 -4.15 -26.64 16.68
N TRP A 111 -5.02 -25.67 16.36
CA TRP A 111 -5.03 -24.97 15.08
C TRP A 111 -3.71 -24.20 14.84
N ILE A 112 -3.27 -23.37 15.79
CA ILE A 112 -2.01 -22.62 15.66
C ILE A 112 -0.79 -23.56 15.60
N GLU A 113 -0.77 -24.64 16.37
CA GLU A 113 0.31 -25.64 16.35
C GLU A 113 0.35 -26.41 15.02
N ALA A 114 -0.80 -26.74 14.43
CA ALA A 114 -0.87 -27.33 13.09
C ALA A 114 -0.37 -26.36 11.99
N PHE A 115 -0.61 -25.06 12.15
CA PHE A 115 -0.07 -24.03 11.25
C PHE A 115 1.44 -23.84 11.41
N ASN A 116 1.94 -23.83 12.66
CA ASN A 116 3.35 -23.59 12.96
C ASN A 116 4.23 -24.84 12.78
N SER A 117 3.70 -26.05 12.94
CA SER A 117 4.44 -27.31 12.73
C SER A 117 4.88 -27.51 11.28
N LYS A 118 4.19 -26.89 10.30
CA LYS A 118 4.66 -26.81 8.90
C LYS A 118 5.78 -25.77 8.68
N ALA A 119 5.96 -24.82 9.60
CA ALA A 119 7.04 -23.83 9.56
C ALA A 119 8.26 -24.23 10.42
N LYS A 120 8.10 -25.24 11.30
CA LYS A 120 9.10 -25.70 12.28
C LYS A 120 10.09 -26.73 11.69
N SER A 121 10.81 -26.33 10.66
CA SER A 121 12.14 -26.88 10.37
C SER A 121 13.24 -25.84 10.57
N ASN A 122 13.04 -24.91 11.52
CA ASN A 122 14.10 -24.15 12.18
C ASN A 122 13.56 -23.62 13.51
N GLU A 123 14.17 -24.04 14.60
CA GLU A 123 13.93 -23.51 15.94
C GLU A 123 14.47 -22.08 16.04
N ILE A 124 13.74 -21.21 16.74
CA ILE A 124 14.25 -20.28 17.75
C ILE A 124 13.08 -19.87 18.66
N GLU A 125 13.44 -19.75 19.94
CA GLU A 125 12.62 -19.52 21.11
C GLU A 125 11.72 -18.28 21.05
N VAL A 126 10.49 -18.46 21.52
CA VAL A 126 9.51 -17.38 21.70
C VAL A 126 9.87 -16.59 22.96
N GLN A 127 10.56 -15.47 22.80
CA GLN A 127 10.53 -14.40 23.80
C GLN A 127 9.37 -13.46 23.46
N SER A 128 8.34 -13.54 24.30
CA SER A 128 7.16 -12.69 24.27
C SER A 128 7.50 -11.27 24.73
N ASN A 129 7.87 -10.40 23.79
CA ASN A 129 7.70 -8.95 23.96
C ASN A 129 6.31 -8.57 23.45
N ALA A 130 5.34 -8.58 24.35
CA ALA A 130 3.96 -8.20 24.10
C ALA A 130 3.80 -6.67 24.11
N GLU A 131 4.26 -6.03 23.04
CA GLU A 131 3.60 -4.83 22.52
C GLU A 131 2.86 -5.26 21.25
N SER A 132 1.58 -5.60 21.43
CA SER A 132 0.72 -6.18 20.39
C SER A 132 0.56 -5.22 19.21
N LYS A 133 1.23 -5.49 18.09
CA LYS A 133 0.85 -4.93 16.79
C LYS A 133 -0.34 -5.74 16.27
N THR A 134 -1.49 -5.08 16.23
CA THR A 134 -2.83 -5.65 16.07
C THR A 134 -3.27 -5.72 14.60
N GLU A 135 -2.38 -6.19 13.73
CA GLU A 135 -2.55 -6.16 12.28
C GLU A 135 -2.81 -7.56 11.72
N THR A 136 -3.57 -7.62 10.63
CA THR A 136 -3.72 -8.88 9.87
C THR A 136 -2.39 -9.24 9.20
N PRO A 137 -2.12 -10.52 8.92
CA PRO A 137 -0.87 -10.92 8.24
C PRO A 137 -0.64 -10.21 6.89
N GLU A 138 -1.71 -9.88 6.17
CA GLU A 138 -1.65 -9.13 4.92
C GLU A 138 -1.27 -7.65 5.13
N GLU A 139 -1.80 -7.02 6.18
CA GLU A 139 -1.41 -5.67 6.58
C GLU A 139 0.06 -5.64 7.04
N GLU A 140 0.50 -6.62 7.84
CA GLU A 140 1.89 -6.75 8.26
C GLU A 140 2.84 -6.91 7.07
N LEU A 141 2.49 -7.78 6.12
CA LEU A 141 3.26 -7.96 4.88
C LEU A 141 3.30 -6.68 4.05
N THR A 142 2.18 -5.96 3.96
CA THR A 142 2.10 -4.69 3.24
C THR A 142 3.03 -3.65 3.87
N LYS A 143 3.05 -3.54 5.21
CA LYS A 143 3.96 -2.62 5.91
C LYS A 143 5.41 -3.02 5.76
N ALA A 144 5.71 -4.32 5.81
CA ALA A 144 7.05 -4.82 5.57
C ALA A 144 7.51 -4.44 4.14
N TYR A 145 6.65 -4.64 3.14
CA TYR A 145 6.90 -4.22 1.77
C TYR A 145 7.12 -2.70 1.64
N ASP A 146 6.26 -1.88 2.26
CA ASP A 146 6.42 -0.41 2.20
C ASP A 146 7.68 0.09 2.90
N SER A 147 8.07 -0.57 3.99
CA SER A 147 9.33 -0.30 4.67
C SER A 147 10.53 -0.65 3.79
N MET A 148 10.48 -1.80 3.11
CA MET A 148 11.49 -2.21 2.14
C MET A 148 11.57 -1.23 0.96
N LYS A 149 10.42 -0.89 0.34
CA LYS A 149 10.32 0.08 -0.75
C LYS A 149 10.91 1.44 -0.33
N SER A 150 10.51 1.95 0.82
CA SER A 150 10.99 3.24 1.35
C SER A 150 12.50 3.24 1.59
N THR A 151 13.07 2.11 2.04
CA THR A 151 14.50 1.95 2.23
C THR A 151 15.22 1.96 0.89
N THR A 152 14.77 1.15 -0.07
CA THR A 152 15.33 1.12 -1.43
C THR A 152 15.25 2.49 -2.12
N CYS A 153 14.13 3.21 -2.00
CA CYS A 153 13.97 4.54 -2.57
C CYS A 153 14.93 5.57 -1.95
N ARG A 154 15.26 5.41 -0.65
CA ARG A 154 16.27 6.25 0.02
C ARG A 154 17.67 5.94 -0.47
N ASP A 155 18.04 4.66 -0.52
CA ASP A 155 19.35 4.21 -1.01
C ASP A 155 19.56 4.65 -2.47
N LEU A 156 18.51 4.56 -3.30
CA LEU A 156 18.52 5.04 -4.67
C LEU A 156 18.75 6.55 -4.74
N LEU A 157 18.11 7.33 -3.87
CA LEU A 157 18.29 8.78 -3.82
C LEU A 157 19.73 9.16 -3.43
N ASP A 158 20.33 8.43 -2.49
CA ASP A 158 21.72 8.63 -2.09
C ASP A 158 22.70 8.35 -3.23
N ILE A 159 22.43 7.32 -4.04
CA ILE A 159 23.17 7.06 -5.27
C ILE A 159 23.03 8.25 -6.24
N LEU A 160 21.81 8.74 -6.47
CA LEU A 160 21.55 9.86 -7.40
C LEU A 160 22.26 11.15 -7.00
N TYR A 161 22.46 11.43 -5.71
CA TYR A 161 23.28 12.57 -5.28
C TYR A 161 24.73 12.47 -5.74
N SER A 162 25.25 11.26 -5.93
CA SER A 162 26.64 11.02 -6.33
C SER A 162 26.81 10.89 -7.85
N VAL A 163 25.72 10.87 -8.61
CA VAL A 163 25.75 10.79 -10.07
C VAL A 163 26.19 12.13 -10.67
N ASP A 164 27.00 12.07 -11.73
CA ASP A 164 27.35 13.26 -12.53
C ASP A 164 26.08 13.98 -13.03
N PRO A 165 25.98 15.32 -12.95
CA PRO A 165 24.79 16.06 -13.38
C PRO A 165 24.28 15.71 -14.79
N TYR A 166 25.19 15.49 -15.75
CA TYR A 166 24.80 15.19 -17.13
C TYR A 166 24.31 13.75 -17.28
N LYS A 167 24.94 12.82 -16.55
CA LYS A 167 24.44 11.45 -16.46
C LYS A 167 23.06 11.42 -15.79
N PHE A 168 22.80 12.31 -14.83
CA PHE A 168 21.51 12.43 -14.17
C PHE A 168 20.41 12.92 -15.13
N GLU A 169 20.69 13.95 -15.94
CA GLU A 169 19.76 14.41 -17.00
C GLU A 169 19.35 13.24 -17.91
N LYS A 170 20.33 12.45 -18.37
CA LYS A 170 20.08 11.27 -19.20
C LYS A 170 19.24 10.20 -18.50
N ILE A 171 19.55 9.90 -17.23
CA ILE A 171 18.77 8.97 -16.40
C ILE A 171 17.30 9.38 -16.35
N ILE A 172 17.02 10.67 -16.21
CA ILE A 172 15.65 11.19 -16.17
C ILE A 172 14.94 11.02 -17.51
N LEU A 173 15.60 11.33 -18.62
CA LEU A 173 15.01 11.14 -19.95
C LEU A 173 14.73 9.66 -20.24
N ASP A 174 15.67 8.77 -19.90
CA ASP A 174 15.51 7.32 -20.05
C ASP A 174 14.36 6.78 -19.18
N LEU A 175 14.20 7.29 -17.95
CA LEU A 175 13.07 6.97 -17.08
C LEU A 175 11.74 7.39 -17.73
N LEU A 176 11.63 8.60 -18.27
CA LEU A 176 10.40 9.06 -18.91
C LEU A 176 10.03 8.22 -20.14
N VAL A 177 11.01 7.83 -20.95
CA VAL A 177 10.78 6.88 -22.06
C VAL A 177 10.30 5.52 -21.53
N ARG A 178 10.91 5.02 -20.45
CA ARG A 178 10.47 3.78 -19.78
C ARG A 178 9.04 3.86 -19.24
N MET A 179 8.59 5.05 -18.82
CA MET A 179 7.22 5.32 -18.39
C MET A 179 6.22 5.40 -19.55
N GLY A 180 6.68 5.26 -20.80
CA GLY A 180 5.83 5.26 -21.99
C GLY A 180 5.67 6.62 -22.66
N TYR A 181 6.43 7.64 -22.24
CA TYR A 181 6.51 8.88 -23.02
C TYR A 181 7.25 8.62 -24.34
N GLY A 182 6.95 9.44 -25.35
CA GLY A 182 7.51 9.32 -26.69
C GLY A 182 9.02 9.55 -26.75
N LYS A 183 9.57 9.63 -27.96
CA LYS A 183 11.01 9.78 -28.17
C LYS A 183 11.55 11.03 -27.45
N ALA A 184 12.48 10.84 -26.52
CA ALA A 184 13.21 11.93 -25.89
C ALA A 184 14.22 12.54 -26.88
N ILE A 185 14.26 13.87 -26.93
CA ILE A 185 15.25 14.64 -27.69
C ILE A 185 16.07 15.42 -26.65
N GLU A 186 17.33 15.03 -26.48
CA GLU A 186 18.31 15.83 -25.74
C GLU A 186 18.55 17.14 -26.48
N THR A 187 18.47 18.26 -25.77
CA THR A 187 18.75 19.58 -26.34
C THR A 187 20.25 19.87 -26.33
N LYS A 188 20.73 20.66 -27.30
CA LYS A 188 22.15 21.04 -27.38
C LYS A 188 22.44 22.11 -26.33
N ARG A 189 23.44 21.87 -25.48
CA ARG A 189 23.81 22.68 -24.30
C ARG A 189 24.15 24.17 -24.53
N SER A 190 24.37 24.62 -25.76
CA SER A 190 24.78 26.01 -26.00
C SER A 190 23.54 26.86 -26.25
N ASN A 191 23.18 27.70 -25.26
CA ASN A 191 22.13 28.73 -25.26
C ASN A 191 20.68 28.35 -24.89
N ASP A 192 20.41 27.18 -24.32
CA ASP A 192 19.00 26.71 -24.22
C ASP A 192 18.23 27.16 -22.97
N GLU A 193 18.51 28.35 -22.43
CA GLU A 193 17.73 29.03 -21.37
C GLU A 193 17.30 28.15 -20.15
N GLY A 194 18.05 27.07 -19.87
CA GLY A 194 17.76 26.13 -18.77
C GLY A 194 16.85 24.94 -19.12
N ILE A 195 16.61 24.63 -20.39
CA ILE A 195 15.90 23.42 -20.83
C ILE A 195 16.90 22.30 -21.03
N ASP A 196 16.73 21.21 -20.28
CA ASP A 196 17.65 20.06 -20.29
C ASP A 196 17.15 18.92 -21.20
N GLY A 197 15.86 18.95 -21.60
CA GLY A 197 15.33 18.00 -22.57
C GLY A 197 13.92 18.32 -23.05
N ILE A 198 13.54 17.71 -24.17
CA ILE A 198 12.19 17.79 -24.73
C ILE A 198 11.71 16.37 -24.99
N ILE A 199 10.53 16.04 -24.49
CA ILE A 199 9.88 14.75 -24.75
C ILE A 199 8.48 14.96 -25.31
N ASN A 200 8.06 14.06 -26.20
CA ASN A 200 6.70 14.06 -26.68
C ASN A 200 5.82 13.25 -25.73
N LYS A 201 4.62 13.76 -25.42
CA LYS A 201 3.64 13.01 -24.62
C LYS A 201 3.11 11.79 -25.38
N ASP A 202 3.05 11.89 -26.70
CA ASP A 202 2.52 10.87 -27.59
C ASP A 202 3.55 10.51 -28.68
N VAL A 203 3.33 9.35 -29.32
CA VAL A 203 4.23 8.84 -30.37
C VAL A 203 4.26 9.74 -31.60
N LEU A 204 3.16 10.46 -31.88
CA LEU A 204 3.03 11.32 -33.06
C LEU A 204 3.67 12.71 -32.85
N GLY A 205 3.99 13.07 -31.62
CA GLY A 205 4.66 14.33 -31.29
C GLY A 205 3.76 15.55 -31.31
N LEU A 206 2.47 15.38 -31.02
CA LEU A 206 1.49 16.46 -31.03
C LEU A 206 1.62 17.37 -29.81
N GLU A 207 1.93 16.81 -28.64
CA GLU A 207 2.12 17.57 -27.40
C GLU A 207 3.56 17.42 -26.89
N LYS A 208 4.31 18.54 -26.85
CA LYS A 208 5.68 18.58 -26.31
C LYS A 208 5.67 18.90 -24.82
N ILE A 209 6.60 18.26 -24.11
CA ILE A 209 6.87 18.50 -22.71
C ILE A 209 8.32 18.94 -22.60
N TYR A 210 8.53 20.14 -22.06
CA TYR A 210 9.85 20.69 -21.79
C TYR A 210 10.27 20.28 -20.39
N ILE A 211 11.50 19.82 -20.26
CA ILE A 211 12.02 19.24 -19.03
C ILE A 211 13.20 20.07 -18.55
N GLN A 212 13.19 20.38 -17.26
CA GLN A 212 14.36 20.87 -16.55
C GLN A 212 14.68 19.93 -15.38
N VAL A 213 15.96 19.62 -15.22
CA VAL A 213 16.49 18.67 -14.26
C VAL A 213 17.53 19.36 -13.38
N LYS A 214 17.37 19.30 -12.06
CA LYS A 214 18.35 19.83 -11.10
C LYS A 214 18.80 18.79 -10.10
N ARG A 215 20.04 18.33 -10.20
CA ARG A 215 20.69 17.49 -9.19
C ARG A 215 21.22 18.36 -8.04
N TYR A 216 20.39 18.62 -7.05
CA TYR A 216 20.75 19.37 -5.84
C TYR A 216 20.83 18.44 -4.62
N ASN A 217 21.63 18.83 -3.63
CA ASN A 217 21.66 18.12 -2.35
C ASN A 217 20.35 18.35 -1.56
N LYS A 218 20.11 17.53 -0.54
CA LYS A 218 18.91 17.56 0.30
C LYS A 218 18.62 18.92 0.97
N HIS A 219 19.65 19.73 1.21
CA HIS A 219 19.54 21.01 1.92
C HIS A 219 19.26 22.19 0.99
N ASN A 220 19.52 22.04 -0.31
CA ASN A 220 19.32 23.08 -1.30
C ASN A 220 17.97 22.90 -1.99
N LYS A 221 16.92 23.49 -1.41
CA LYS A 221 15.56 23.41 -1.95
C LYS A 221 15.40 24.31 -3.18
N ILE A 222 14.58 23.87 -4.14
CA ILE A 222 14.22 24.65 -5.31
C ILE A 222 13.25 25.75 -4.90
N SER A 223 13.62 27.00 -5.21
CA SER A 223 12.86 28.20 -4.88
C SER A 223 11.94 28.63 -6.02
N ARG A 224 10.93 29.45 -5.71
CA ARG A 224 10.01 30.03 -6.70
C ARG A 224 10.74 30.77 -7.85
N PRO A 225 11.77 31.62 -7.62
CA PRO A 225 12.50 32.25 -8.72
C PRO A 225 13.13 31.27 -9.71
N THR A 226 13.57 30.10 -9.23
CA THR A 226 14.12 29.05 -10.09
C THR A 226 13.07 28.52 -11.05
N LEU A 227 11.86 28.23 -10.54
CA LEU A 227 10.74 27.78 -11.37
C LEU A 227 10.23 28.87 -12.31
N GLN A 228 10.21 30.14 -11.86
CA GLN A 228 9.84 31.27 -12.70
C GLN A 228 10.77 31.45 -13.90
N GLY A 229 12.08 31.28 -13.68
CA GLY A 229 13.06 31.29 -14.77
C GLY A 229 12.73 30.23 -15.81
N PHE A 230 12.48 28.99 -15.37
CA PHE A 230 12.10 27.89 -16.27
C PHE A 230 10.83 28.17 -17.07
N VAL A 231 9.76 28.59 -16.37
CA VAL A 231 8.47 28.91 -16.99
C VAL A 231 8.63 30.04 -18.01
N GLY A 232 9.47 31.04 -17.71
CA GLY A 232 9.83 32.10 -18.66
C GLY A 232 10.43 31.56 -19.96
N SER A 233 11.36 30.62 -19.88
CA SER A 233 12.03 30.00 -21.05
C SER A 233 11.11 29.14 -21.94
N ILE A 234 9.92 28.77 -21.44
CA ILE A 234 8.93 27.95 -22.18
C ILE A 234 7.63 28.70 -22.50
N HIS A 235 7.44 29.92 -22.00
CA HIS A 235 6.19 30.67 -22.11
C HIS A 235 5.72 30.88 -23.56
N ASN A 236 6.65 31.00 -24.51
CA ASN A 236 6.33 31.20 -25.93
C ASN A 236 6.10 29.89 -26.71
N LYS A 237 6.13 28.72 -26.03
CA LYS A 237 6.22 27.40 -26.69
C LYS A 237 4.93 26.56 -26.64
N ASP A 238 3.80 27.12 -26.18
CA ASP A 238 2.47 26.47 -26.06
C ASP A 238 2.57 24.98 -25.67
N SER A 239 3.19 24.72 -24.51
CA SER A 239 3.60 23.38 -24.11
C SER A 239 3.67 23.25 -22.60
N LYS A 240 3.67 22.00 -22.11
CA LYS A 240 3.77 21.70 -20.68
C LYS A 240 5.22 21.69 -20.20
N GLY A 241 5.42 22.11 -18.96
CA GLY A 241 6.71 22.03 -18.28
C GLY A 241 6.74 20.89 -17.26
N LEU A 242 7.90 20.24 -17.15
CA LEU A 242 8.21 19.25 -16.14
C LEU A 242 9.53 19.61 -15.47
N PHE A 243 9.52 19.84 -14.16
CA PHE A 243 10.71 20.16 -13.38
C PHE A 243 11.02 19.02 -12.40
N ILE A 244 12.21 18.45 -12.50
CA ILE A 244 12.63 17.29 -11.71
C ILE A 244 13.87 17.64 -10.89
N THR A 245 13.89 17.27 -9.61
CA THR A 245 15.06 17.47 -8.75
C THR A 245 15.29 16.30 -7.81
N THR A 246 16.55 16.05 -7.45
CA THR A 246 16.91 15.15 -6.33
C THR A 246 16.63 15.78 -4.96
N SER A 247 16.37 17.09 -4.89
CA SER A 247 16.06 17.80 -3.65
C SER A 247 14.55 17.92 -3.43
N ASN A 248 14.12 18.94 -2.69
CA ASN A 248 12.73 19.27 -2.43
C ASN A 248 12.42 20.70 -2.87
N PHE A 249 11.13 21.06 -2.92
CA PHE A 249 10.68 22.40 -3.25
C PHE A 249 10.35 23.21 -2.00
N THR A 250 10.50 24.53 -2.04
CA THR A 250 9.94 25.40 -0.98
C THR A 250 8.41 25.46 -1.11
N PRO A 251 7.66 25.74 -0.03
CA PRO A 251 6.20 25.87 -0.10
C PRO A 251 5.74 26.86 -1.19
N GLU A 252 6.41 27.99 -1.32
CA GLU A 252 6.10 29.03 -2.31
C GLU A 252 6.37 28.55 -3.74
N ALA A 253 7.38 27.68 -3.93
CA ALA A 253 7.66 27.07 -5.22
C ALA A 253 6.56 26.07 -5.62
N VAL A 254 6.06 25.28 -4.66
CA VAL A 254 4.94 24.35 -4.89
C VAL A 254 3.66 25.09 -5.25
N GLU A 255 3.35 26.18 -4.55
CA GLU A 255 2.19 27.02 -4.87
C GLU A 255 2.30 27.65 -6.26
N TYR A 256 3.48 28.19 -6.59
CA TYR A 256 3.73 28.76 -7.90
C TYR A 256 3.60 27.73 -9.03
N ALA A 257 4.13 26.51 -8.84
CA ALA A 257 4.03 25.45 -9.84
C ALA A 257 2.57 25.13 -10.21
N LYS A 258 1.67 25.09 -9.21
CA LYS A 258 0.23 24.91 -9.43
C LYS A 258 -0.38 26.04 -10.27
N GLN A 259 -0.03 27.29 -9.95
CA GLN A 259 -0.52 28.47 -10.68
C GLN A 259 -0.03 28.50 -12.13
N ALA A 260 1.22 28.08 -12.35
CA ALA A 260 1.86 28.06 -13.67
C ALA A 260 1.55 26.79 -14.49
N ASN A 261 0.71 25.88 -13.99
CA ASN A 261 0.44 24.57 -14.59
C ASN A 261 1.74 23.77 -14.89
N LEU A 262 2.73 23.89 -13.99
CA LEU A 262 4.03 23.24 -14.06
C LEU A 262 4.00 21.96 -13.23
N VAL A 263 4.37 20.82 -13.82
CA VAL A 263 4.53 19.58 -13.07
C VAL A 263 5.89 19.57 -12.39
N ILE A 264 5.92 19.29 -11.08
CA ILE A 264 7.13 19.22 -10.28
C ILE A 264 7.29 17.82 -9.66
N ILE A 265 8.51 17.28 -9.69
CA ILE A 265 8.85 15.98 -9.10
C ILE A 265 10.08 16.16 -8.20
N ASN A 266 9.93 15.86 -6.92
CA ASN A 266 11.01 15.92 -5.93
C ASN A 266 11.79 14.60 -5.85
N GLY A 267 12.85 14.56 -5.05
CA GLY A 267 13.74 13.41 -4.98
C GLY A 267 13.06 12.12 -4.49
N ILE A 268 12.06 12.23 -3.60
CA ILE A 268 11.31 11.07 -3.09
C ILE A 268 10.38 10.53 -4.18
N GLN A 269 9.59 11.41 -4.79
CA GLN A 269 8.69 11.04 -5.88
C GLN A 269 9.46 10.44 -7.07
N LEU A 270 10.64 10.99 -7.36
CA LEU A 270 11.51 10.47 -8.41
C LEU A 270 11.92 9.02 -8.13
N THR A 271 12.37 8.70 -6.91
CA THR A 271 12.82 7.33 -6.61
C THR A 271 11.66 6.35 -6.48
N GLU A 272 10.48 6.81 -6.07
CA GLU A 272 9.24 6.02 -6.17
C GLU A 272 8.89 5.67 -7.61
N LEU A 273 8.97 6.64 -8.53
CA LEU A 273 8.77 6.38 -9.97
C LEU A 273 9.82 5.42 -10.53
N MET A 274 11.10 5.59 -10.16
CA MET A 274 12.13 4.65 -10.57
C MET A 274 11.85 3.23 -10.07
N PHE A 275 11.38 3.09 -8.82
CA PHE A 275 10.99 1.81 -8.25
C PHE A 275 9.79 1.19 -8.99
N ASP A 276 8.72 1.97 -9.20
CA ASP A 276 7.46 1.48 -9.75
C ASP A 276 7.55 1.11 -11.25
N TYR A 277 8.54 1.64 -11.97
CA TYR A 277 8.81 1.33 -13.38
C TYR A 277 10.01 0.40 -13.59
N ASP A 278 10.50 -0.26 -12.52
CA ASP A 278 11.65 -1.16 -12.54
C ASP A 278 12.90 -0.53 -13.18
N PHE A 279 13.15 0.74 -12.87
CA PHE A 279 14.23 1.53 -13.44
C PHE A 279 15.34 1.76 -12.41
N GLY A 280 16.54 1.23 -12.69
CA GLY A 280 17.67 1.31 -11.75
C GLY A 280 17.53 0.42 -10.51
N VAL A 281 16.52 -0.45 -10.47
CA VAL A 281 16.28 -1.45 -9.44
C VAL A 281 16.09 -2.84 -10.08
N GLN A 282 16.20 -3.90 -9.28
CA GLN A 282 16.00 -5.28 -9.73
C GLN A 282 15.20 -6.06 -8.70
N THR A 283 14.28 -6.90 -9.16
CA THR A 283 13.51 -7.82 -8.30
C THR A 283 14.44 -8.88 -7.72
N ARG A 284 14.64 -8.85 -6.41
CA ARG A 284 15.43 -9.87 -5.69
C ARG A 284 14.64 -11.14 -5.35
N THR A 285 13.36 -10.97 -5.00
CA THR A 285 12.49 -12.06 -4.53
C THR A 285 11.06 -11.83 -5.03
N THR A 286 10.36 -12.90 -5.39
CA THR A 286 8.93 -12.88 -5.72
C THR A 286 8.15 -13.69 -4.69
N LEU A 287 7.09 -13.11 -4.11
CA LEU A 287 6.20 -13.78 -3.16
C LEU A 287 4.86 -14.09 -3.84
N ASN A 288 4.48 -15.37 -3.85
CA ASN A 288 3.20 -15.82 -4.43
C ASN A 288 2.19 -16.07 -3.32
N ILE A 289 1.32 -15.10 -3.06
CA ILE A 289 0.20 -15.25 -2.13
C ILE A 289 -0.95 -15.93 -2.87
N LYS A 290 -1.48 -17.03 -2.32
CA LYS A 290 -2.58 -17.78 -2.93
C LYS A 290 -3.85 -17.57 -2.12
N HIS A 291 -4.92 -17.19 -2.80
CA HIS A 291 -6.28 -17.29 -2.28
C HIS A 291 -6.93 -18.54 -2.88
N ILE A 292 -7.86 -19.14 -2.15
CA ILE A 292 -8.57 -20.30 -2.67
C ILE A 292 -9.56 -19.80 -3.73
N ASP A 293 -9.55 -20.41 -4.91
CA ASP A 293 -10.54 -20.17 -5.96
C ASP A 293 -11.89 -20.75 -5.49
N ASP A 294 -12.91 -19.93 -5.26
CA ASP A 294 -14.25 -20.40 -4.85
C ASP A 294 -14.96 -21.11 -6.01
N ASP A 295 -14.79 -20.61 -7.24
CA ASP A 295 -15.50 -21.08 -8.43
C ASP A 295 -15.04 -22.48 -8.83
N PHE A 296 -13.78 -22.82 -8.57
CA PHE A 296 -13.24 -24.16 -8.81
C PHE A 296 -13.93 -25.26 -7.98
N PHE A 297 -14.45 -24.94 -6.79
CA PHE A 297 -15.04 -25.93 -5.86
C PHE A 297 -16.57 -25.89 -5.78
N ASN A 298 -17.21 -24.93 -6.47
CA ASN A 298 -18.66 -24.94 -6.61
C ASN A 298 -19.00 -25.74 -7.86
N ASP A 299 -19.51 -26.96 -7.68
CA ASP A 299 -20.24 -27.64 -8.75
C ASP A 299 -21.47 -26.78 -9.07
N GLU A 300 -21.65 -26.36 -10.32
CA GLU A 300 -22.94 -25.81 -10.79
C GLU A 300 -24.10 -26.77 -10.51
#